data_AF-A0A925BQ07-F1
#
_entry.id   AF-A0A925BQ07-F1
#
_cell.length_a   1.000
_cell.length_b   1.000
_cell.length_c   1.000
_cell.angle_alpha   90.00
_cell.angle_beta   90.00
_cell.angle_gamma   90.00
#
_symmetry.space_group_name_H-M   'P 1'
#
loop_
_entity.id
_entity.type
_entity.pdbx_description
1 polymer ?
#
loop_
_entity_poly.entity_id
_entity_poly.type
_entity_poly.pdbx_seq_one_letter_code
_entity_poly.pdbx_strand_id
1 'polypeptide(L)'
;MAIARAWLWCVAVFLASVVSLQAADPVTLENLIAPQPNSADEPFAKEFSLGKAAHFLDSASLDWQQSWQCFTCHTNISYLIARPSISADAPAHREVRKYAEGLISLRWEEVGPRFDAEVVAIAAALSLNDSATTKKLHPLTRTALDRMWTVQRETGDWKWPTRCGWPPMESDEHYGVTLAAIGTGAAPDDYAKTPAAQAGLAKIRTFLKNNPPPDLHHKAMVLWASTYVSDLITAEEQKACIKELLAAERPTGGWAFSRLYPWSRADGKEQDLETSDGYGTGFVIFVLRRAGVPAKEPAIARGVAWLKSHQRESGRWFTRSLNKDNEHFISHAGTAYAVMALAACGEK
;
A
#
# COMPACT_ATOMS: atom_id res chain seq x y z
N MET A 1 -35.84 36.27 -70.14
CA MET A 1 -34.48 36.08 -69.59
C MET A 1 -34.35 36.95 -68.35
N ALA A 2 -34.54 36.38 -67.16
CA ALA A 2 -34.21 37.01 -65.88
C ALA A 2 -34.12 35.89 -64.83
N ILE A 3 -32.90 35.57 -64.40
CA ILE A 3 -32.60 34.52 -63.42
C ILE A 3 -32.69 35.14 -62.03
N ALA A 4 -33.57 34.58 -61.18
CA ALA A 4 -33.68 34.92 -59.77
C ALA A 4 -32.51 34.30 -58.99
N ARG A 5 -31.77 35.14 -58.23
CA ARG A 5 -30.72 34.69 -57.30
C ARG A 5 -31.33 34.42 -55.93
N ALA A 6 -31.42 33.15 -55.54
CA ALA A 6 -31.73 32.73 -54.19
C ALA A 6 -30.49 32.84 -53.30
N TRP A 7 -30.61 33.52 -52.16
CA TRP A 7 -29.59 33.59 -51.11
C TRP A 7 -29.82 32.46 -50.11
N LEU A 8 -28.93 31.47 -50.09
CA LEU A 8 -28.91 30.41 -49.07
C LEU A 8 -28.09 30.89 -47.87
N TRP A 9 -28.75 31.03 -46.73
CA TRP A 9 -28.13 31.25 -45.43
C TRP A 9 -27.58 29.91 -44.90
N CYS A 10 -26.27 29.79 -44.77
CA CYS A 10 -25.65 28.67 -44.06
C CYS A 10 -25.66 28.95 -42.55
N VAL A 11 -26.58 28.31 -41.82
CA VAL A 11 -26.53 28.24 -40.36
C VAL A 11 -25.55 27.13 -39.99
N ALA A 12 -24.37 27.50 -39.49
CA ALA A 12 -23.41 26.56 -38.93
C ALA A 12 -23.90 26.12 -37.53
N VAL A 13 -24.42 24.89 -37.44
CA VAL A 13 -24.74 24.24 -36.17
C VAL A 13 -23.44 23.72 -35.56
N PHE A 14 -22.92 24.42 -34.56
CA PHE A 14 -21.85 23.89 -33.70
C PHE A 14 -22.45 22.82 -32.78
N LEU A 15 -22.28 21.55 -33.16
CA LEU A 15 -22.45 20.42 -32.26
C LEU A 15 -21.29 20.44 -31.26
N ALA A 16 -21.52 21.00 -30.08
CA ALA A 16 -20.64 20.81 -28.94
C ALA A 16 -20.74 19.33 -28.52
N SER A 17 -19.72 18.54 -28.85
CA SER A 17 -19.56 17.19 -28.33
C SER A 17 -19.33 17.29 -26.83
N VAL A 18 -20.39 17.02 -26.06
CA VAL A 18 -20.27 16.76 -24.63
C VAL A 18 -19.52 15.44 -24.52
N VAL A 19 -18.21 15.51 -24.26
CA VAL A 19 -17.43 14.33 -23.85
C VAL A 19 -17.89 14.00 -22.45
N SER A 20 -18.90 13.13 -22.35
CA SER A 20 -19.20 12.45 -21.10
C SER A 20 -17.93 11.72 -20.68
N LEU A 21 -17.36 12.06 -19.51
CA LEU A 21 -16.38 11.21 -18.85
C LEU A 21 -17.07 9.87 -18.56
N GLN A 22 -17.00 8.92 -19.48
CA GLN A 22 -17.25 7.53 -19.15
C GLN A 22 -16.21 7.13 -18.11
N ALA A 23 -16.67 6.60 -16.98
CA ALA A 23 -15.80 5.87 -16.07
C ALA A 23 -15.06 4.81 -16.92
N ALA A 24 -13.73 4.75 -16.79
CA ALA A 24 -12.96 3.73 -17.48
C ALA A 24 -13.55 2.35 -17.18
N ASP A 25 -13.59 1.49 -18.19
CA ASP A 25 -14.11 0.13 -18.03
C ASP A 25 -13.38 -0.57 -16.87
N PRO A 26 -14.07 -1.38 -16.06
CA PRO A 26 -13.43 -2.14 -15.00
C PRO A 26 -12.29 -3.00 -15.55
N VAL A 27 -11.13 -2.98 -14.89
CA VAL A 27 -9.98 -3.77 -15.28
C VAL A 27 -10.21 -5.25 -14.95
N THR A 28 -10.02 -6.12 -15.94
CA THR A 28 -10.09 -7.58 -15.88
C THR A 28 -8.83 -8.17 -16.51
N LEU A 29 -8.67 -9.50 -16.45
CA LEU A 29 -7.55 -10.18 -17.13
C LEU A 29 -7.70 -10.14 -18.66
N GLU A 30 -8.92 -10.03 -19.17
CA GLU A 30 -9.21 -10.01 -20.61
C GLU A 30 -8.93 -8.66 -21.27
N ASN A 31 -9.10 -7.55 -20.54
CA ASN A 31 -8.89 -6.19 -21.04
C ASN A 31 -7.65 -5.51 -20.42
N LEU A 32 -6.80 -6.27 -19.75
CA LEU A 32 -5.63 -5.76 -19.05
C LEU A 32 -4.66 -5.07 -20.03
N ILE A 33 -4.32 -3.82 -19.71
CA ILE A 33 -3.23 -3.09 -20.33
C ILE A 33 -2.17 -2.88 -19.25
N ALA A 34 -0.94 -3.35 -19.51
CA ALA A 34 0.18 -3.17 -18.60
C ALA A 34 0.42 -1.66 -18.33
N PRO A 35 0.64 -1.25 -17.07
CA PRO A 35 0.99 0.13 -16.77
C PRO A 35 2.27 0.55 -17.49
N GLN A 36 2.33 1.82 -17.88
CA GLN A 36 3.58 2.41 -18.37
C GLN A 36 4.67 2.36 -17.28
N PRO A 37 5.97 2.36 -17.64
CA PRO A 37 7.06 2.35 -16.66
C PRO A 37 6.91 3.43 -15.58
N ASN A 38 7.34 3.13 -14.36
CA ASN A 38 7.32 4.10 -13.25
C ASN A 38 8.41 5.16 -13.47
N SER A 39 8.01 6.40 -13.74
CA SER A 39 8.94 7.49 -14.05
C SER A 39 8.69 8.74 -13.22
N ALA A 40 9.79 9.40 -12.82
CA ALA A 40 9.74 10.72 -12.21
C ALA A 40 9.33 11.82 -13.21
N ASP A 41 9.52 11.55 -14.51
CA ASP A 41 9.27 12.50 -15.60
C ASP A 41 7.84 12.41 -16.16
N GLU A 42 7.04 11.44 -15.70
CA GLU A 42 5.63 11.38 -16.05
C GLU A 42 4.93 12.69 -15.62
N PRO A 43 4.20 13.40 -16.49
CA PRO A 43 3.55 14.64 -16.09
C PRO A 43 2.59 14.45 -14.90
N PHE A 44 2.43 15.50 -14.10
CA PHE A 44 1.36 15.54 -13.10
C PHE A 44 0.00 15.64 -13.79
N ALA A 45 -0.99 14.98 -13.21
CA ALA A 45 -2.36 15.10 -13.64
C ALA A 45 -2.85 16.54 -13.42
N LYS A 46 -3.58 17.08 -14.41
CA LYS A 46 -4.22 18.40 -14.30
C LYS A 46 -5.28 18.45 -13.20
N GLU A 47 -5.94 17.32 -12.96
CA GLU A 47 -6.97 17.14 -11.95
C GLU A 47 -6.74 15.81 -11.23
N PHE A 48 -6.89 15.84 -9.91
CA PHE A 48 -6.86 14.65 -9.07
C PHE A 48 -8.02 13.70 -9.43
N SER A 49 -7.73 12.39 -9.48
CA SER A 49 -8.73 11.36 -9.72
C SER A 49 -8.44 10.09 -8.92
N LEU A 50 -9.28 9.80 -7.93
CA LEU A 50 -9.23 8.53 -7.21
C LEU A 50 -9.53 7.33 -8.12
N GLY A 51 -10.39 7.53 -9.13
CA GLY A 51 -10.69 6.51 -10.15
C GLY A 51 -9.46 6.11 -10.97
N LYS A 52 -8.61 7.07 -11.36
CA LYS A 52 -7.34 6.75 -12.05
C LYS A 52 -6.37 6.01 -11.13
N ALA A 53 -6.30 6.37 -9.84
CA ALA A 53 -5.48 5.64 -8.87
C ALA A 53 -5.97 4.18 -8.71
N ALA A 54 -7.28 3.97 -8.62
CA ALA A 54 -7.88 2.64 -8.58
C ALA A 54 -7.56 1.83 -9.84
N HIS A 55 -7.73 2.43 -11.02
CA HIS A 55 -7.41 1.79 -12.29
C HIS A 55 -5.93 1.40 -12.37
N PHE A 56 -5.00 2.30 -12.01
CA PHE A 56 -3.57 1.98 -11.97
C PHE A 56 -3.27 0.80 -11.03
N LEU A 57 -3.83 0.80 -9.82
CA LEU A 57 -3.65 -0.27 -8.84
C LEU A 57 -4.19 -1.61 -9.35
N ASP A 58 -5.36 -1.59 -10.00
CA ASP A 58 -5.98 -2.77 -10.61
C ASP A 58 -5.10 -3.32 -11.73
N SER A 59 -4.68 -2.48 -12.69
CA SER A 59 -3.80 -2.88 -13.80
C SER A 59 -2.45 -3.40 -13.32
N ALA A 60 -1.78 -2.68 -12.41
CA ALA A 60 -0.46 -3.07 -11.90
C ALA A 60 -0.49 -4.42 -11.18
N SER A 61 -1.58 -4.72 -10.46
CA SER A 61 -1.69 -5.97 -9.70
C SER A 61 -1.98 -7.18 -10.58
N LEU A 62 -2.86 -7.03 -11.56
CA LEU A 62 -3.16 -8.10 -12.51
C LEU A 62 -1.98 -8.37 -13.47
N ASP A 63 -1.32 -7.30 -13.97
CA ASP A 63 -0.12 -7.43 -14.80
C ASP A 63 0.99 -8.17 -14.06
N TRP A 64 1.19 -7.87 -12.77
CA TRP A 64 2.19 -8.57 -11.98
C TRP A 64 1.93 -10.08 -11.90
N GLN A 65 0.67 -10.47 -11.71
CA GLN A 65 0.29 -11.87 -11.65
C GLN A 65 0.53 -12.57 -12.99
N GLN A 66 0.13 -11.93 -14.09
CA GLN A 66 0.30 -12.50 -15.43
C GLN A 66 1.77 -12.64 -15.81
N SER A 67 2.56 -11.59 -15.61
CA SER A 67 3.95 -11.50 -16.05
C SER A 67 4.92 -12.28 -15.16
N TRP A 68 4.70 -12.33 -13.85
CA TRP A 68 5.67 -12.89 -12.89
C TRP A 68 5.20 -14.13 -12.14
N GLN A 69 3.92 -14.50 -12.24
CA GLN A 69 3.34 -15.64 -11.52
C GLN A 69 3.72 -15.62 -10.02
N CYS A 70 3.69 -14.43 -9.44
CA CYS A 70 4.18 -14.10 -8.10
C CYS A 70 3.19 -13.17 -7.38
N PHE A 71 3.28 -13.14 -6.05
CA PHE A 71 2.48 -12.28 -5.19
C PHE A 71 3.40 -11.46 -4.30
N THR A 72 3.74 -10.24 -4.74
CA THR A 72 4.79 -9.43 -4.10
C THR A 72 4.25 -8.43 -3.07
N CYS A 73 5.09 -8.12 -2.07
CA CYS A 73 4.82 -7.16 -1.01
C CYS A 73 4.53 -5.74 -1.54
N HIS A 74 5.28 -5.30 -2.55
CA HIS A 74 5.21 -3.93 -3.06
C HIS A 74 4.11 -3.72 -4.12
N THR A 75 3.43 -4.78 -4.59
CA THR A 75 2.34 -4.69 -5.59
C THR A 75 1.07 -5.33 -5.03
N ASN A 76 0.96 -6.67 -5.03
CA ASN A 76 -0.31 -7.36 -4.75
C ASN A 76 -0.73 -7.31 -3.28
N ILE A 77 0.22 -7.40 -2.35
CA ILE A 77 -0.04 -7.29 -0.90
C ILE A 77 -0.55 -5.89 -0.57
N SER A 78 0.20 -4.87 -1.00
CA SER A 78 -0.18 -3.47 -0.81
C SER A 78 -1.52 -3.15 -1.47
N TYR A 79 -1.79 -3.72 -2.64
CA TYR A 79 -3.08 -3.63 -3.32
C TYR A 79 -4.24 -4.21 -2.50
N LEU A 80 -4.12 -5.45 -2.00
CA LEU A 80 -5.21 -6.09 -1.24
C LEU A 80 -5.54 -5.32 0.04
N ILE A 81 -4.55 -4.70 0.67
CA ILE A 81 -4.74 -3.87 1.85
C ILE A 81 -5.43 -2.55 1.48
N ALA A 82 -5.01 -1.89 0.40
CA ALA A 82 -5.46 -0.54 0.06
C ALA A 82 -6.77 -0.48 -0.71
N ARG A 83 -6.97 -1.37 -1.69
CA ARG A 83 -8.08 -1.29 -2.66
C ARG A 83 -9.48 -1.20 -2.01
N PRO A 84 -9.78 -1.93 -0.91
CA PRO A 84 -11.05 -1.78 -0.19
C PRO A 84 -11.33 -0.36 0.36
N SER A 85 -10.31 0.48 0.51
CA SER A 85 -10.48 1.88 0.95
C SER A 85 -11.19 2.74 -0.10
N ILE A 86 -11.16 2.32 -1.38
CA ILE A 86 -11.94 2.91 -2.47
C ILE A 86 -13.23 2.10 -2.66
N SER A 87 -13.07 0.83 -3.01
CA SER A 87 -14.14 -0.16 -3.16
C SER A 87 -13.52 -1.55 -3.29
N ALA A 88 -14.14 -2.56 -2.70
CA ALA A 88 -13.79 -3.96 -2.94
C ALA A 88 -14.63 -4.60 -4.05
N ASP A 89 -15.68 -3.92 -4.53
CA ASP A 89 -16.47 -4.41 -5.66
C ASP A 89 -15.79 -4.04 -6.98
N ALA A 90 -14.75 -4.79 -7.33
CA ALA A 90 -14.03 -4.68 -8.58
C ALA A 90 -13.63 -6.07 -9.07
N PRO A 91 -13.72 -6.36 -10.39
CA PRO A 91 -13.25 -7.63 -10.95
C PRO A 91 -11.78 -7.91 -10.62
N ALA A 92 -10.89 -6.92 -10.82
CA ALA A 92 -9.48 -7.02 -10.46
C ALA A 92 -9.26 -7.39 -8.98
N HIS A 93 -10.05 -6.82 -8.06
CA HIS A 93 -9.93 -7.13 -6.64
C HIS A 93 -10.24 -8.60 -6.35
N ARG A 94 -11.31 -9.11 -6.95
CA ARG A 94 -11.69 -10.53 -6.83
C ARG A 94 -10.62 -11.46 -7.40
N GLU A 95 -10.05 -11.14 -8.55
CA GLU A 95 -8.97 -11.95 -9.15
C GLU A 95 -7.70 -11.92 -8.31
N VAL A 96 -7.27 -10.76 -7.82
CA VAL A 96 -6.09 -10.65 -6.96
C VAL A 96 -6.29 -11.41 -5.65
N ARG A 97 -7.48 -11.32 -5.05
CA ARG A 97 -7.84 -12.04 -3.83
C ARG A 97 -7.84 -13.55 -4.06
N LYS A 98 -8.48 -14.02 -5.13
CA LYS A 98 -8.53 -15.43 -5.53
C LYS A 98 -7.14 -16.01 -5.75
N TYR A 99 -6.22 -15.24 -6.35
CA TYR A 99 -4.84 -15.69 -6.52
C TYR A 99 -4.14 -15.92 -5.17
N ALA A 100 -4.29 -15.01 -4.20
CA ALA A 100 -3.73 -15.17 -2.86
C ALA A 100 -4.31 -16.39 -2.14
N GLU A 101 -5.62 -16.64 -2.28
CA GLU A 101 -6.28 -17.83 -1.76
C GLU A 101 -5.76 -19.11 -2.43
N GLY A 102 -5.54 -19.09 -3.74
CA GLY A 102 -4.95 -20.22 -4.49
C GLY A 102 -3.51 -20.54 -4.09
N LEU A 103 -2.73 -19.56 -3.62
CA LEU A 103 -1.41 -19.85 -3.04
C LEU A 103 -1.52 -20.76 -1.81
N ILE A 104 -2.55 -20.56 -1.00
CA ILE A 104 -2.78 -21.33 0.23
C ILE A 104 -3.38 -22.69 -0.11
N SER A 105 -4.47 -22.72 -0.88
CA SER A 105 -5.25 -23.94 -1.11
C SER A 105 -4.68 -24.88 -2.17
N LEU A 106 -3.77 -24.40 -3.02
CA LEU A 106 -3.16 -25.24 -4.06
C LEU A 106 -1.65 -25.34 -3.83
N ARG A 107 -0.94 -24.20 -3.94
CA ARG A 107 0.52 -24.22 -3.92
C ARG A 107 1.09 -24.72 -2.61
N TRP A 108 0.61 -24.22 -1.48
CA TRP A 108 1.13 -24.61 -0.17
C TRP A 108 0.81 -26.06 0.17
N GLU A 109 -0.33 -26.58 -0.28
CA GLU A 109 -0.67 -28.00 -0.13
C GLU A 109 0.23 -28.90 -0.97
N GLU A 110 0.52 -28.51 -2.21
CA GLU A 110 1.33 -29.31 -3.13
C GLU A 110 2.83 -29.30 -2.80
N VAL A 111 3.40 -28.11 -2.55
CA VAL A 111 4.85 -27.91 -2.46
C VAL A 111 5.30 -26.97 -1.34
N GLY A 112 4.38 -26.48 -0.50
CA GLY A 112 4.67 -25.57 0.59
C GLY A 112 4.92 -24.10 0.20
N PRO A 113 4.98 -23.20 1.20
CA PRO A 113 5.33 -21.80 0.98
C PRO A 113 6.78 -21.66 0.49
N ARG A 114 7.05 -20.62 -0.31
CA ARG A 114 8.43 -20.37 -0.81
C ARG A 114 9.39 -19.99 0.31
N PHE A 115 8.91 -19.26 1.30
CA PHE A 115 9.67 -18.73 2.43
C PHE A 115 8.72 -18.29 3.54
N ASP A 116 9.22 -18.19 4.78
CA ASP A 116 8.39 -17.79 5.94
C ASP A 116 7.73 -16.42 5.74
N ALA A 117 8.43 -15.48 5.09
CA ALA A 117 7.87 -14.16 4.77
C ALA A 117 6.65 -14.21 3.85
N GLU A 118 6.51 -15.23 2.98
CA GLU A 118 5.34 -15.42 2.11
C GLU A 118 4.12 -15.70 2.99
N VAL A 119 4.30 -16.53 4.02
CA VAL A 119 3.25 -16.87 4.98
C VAL A 119 2.79 -15.63 5.74
N VAL A 120 3.73 -14.88 6.32
CA VAL A 120 3.44 -13.66 7.07
C VAL A 120 2.74 -12.61 6.21
N ALA A 121 3.28 -12.34 5.02
CA ALA A 121 2.75 -11.30 4.13
C ALA A 121 1.34 -11.63 3.67
N ILE A 122 1.09 -12.86 3.19
CA ILE A 122 -0.23 -13.28 2.73
C ILE A 122 -1.23 -13.29 3.88
N ALA A 123 -0.85 -13.82 5.05
CA ALA A 123 -1.72 -13.81 6.23
C ALA A 123 -2.14 -12.38 6.62
N ALA A 124 -1.20 -11.44 6.65
CA ALA A 124 -1.49 -10.05 6.98
C ALA A 124 -2.37 -9.37 5.94
N ALA A 125 -2.08 -9.55 4.65
CA ALA A 125 -2.87 -8.94 3.57
C ALA A 125 -4.31 -9.43 3.56
N LEU A 126 -4.52 -10.75 3.67
CA LEU A 126 -5.85 -11.34 3.71
C LEU A 126 -6.61 -10.93 4.98
N SER A 127 -5.94 -10.84 6.13
CA SER A 127 -6.56 -10.41 7.39
C SER A 127 -7.04 -8.96 7.33
N LEU A 128 -6.20 -8.05 6.83
CA LEU A 128 -6.57 -6.65 6.62
C LEU A 128 -7.70 -6.52 5.59
N ASN A 129 -7.66 -7.32 4.53
CA ASN A 129 -8.69 -7.33 3.50
C ASN A 129 -10.03 -7.87 4.03
N ASP A 130 -10.05 -8.96 4.79
CA ASP A 130 -11.24 -9.49 5.48
C ASP A 130 -11.83 -8.44 6.43
N SER A 131 -10.96 -7.79 7.21
CA SER A 131 -11.31 -6.71 8.12
C SER A 131 -11.86 -5.48 7.40
N ALA A 132 -11.39 -5.18 6.19
CA ALA A 132 -11.87 -4.04 5.40
C ALA A 132 -13.16 -4.35 4.64
N THR A 133 -13.41 -5.61 4.30
CA THR A 133 -14.51 -6.05 3.42
C THR A 133 -15.63 -6.75 4.19
N THR A 134 -15.55 -8.07 4.35
CA THR A 134 -16.60 -8.94 4.90
C THR A 134 -16.79 -8.79 6.40
N LYS A 135 -15.80 -8.23 7.11
CA LYS A 135 -15.71 -8.20 8.58
C LYS A 135 -15.73 -9.60 9.20
N LYS A 136 -15.38 -10.62 8.42
CA LYS A 136 -15.38 -12.03 8.80
C LYS A 136 -14.09 -12.69 8.37
N LEU A 137 -13.52 -13.49 9.27
CA LEU A 137 -12.28 -14.18 9.02
C LEU A 137 -12.54 -15.32 8.05
N HIS A 138 -11.99 -15.21 6.85
CA HIS A 138 -12.12 -16.25 5.85
C HIS A 138 -11.35 -17.52 6.29
N PRO A 139 -11.86 -18.74 6.01
CA PRO A 139 -11.17 -19.98 6.40
C PRO A 139 -9.72 -20.07 5.91
N LEU A 140 -9.45 -19.67 4.66
CA LEU A 140 -8.07 -19.65 4.15
C LEU A 140 -7.20 -18.59 4.82
N THR A 141 -7.76 -17.44 5.21
CA THR A 141 -7.03 -16.44 6.03
C THR A 141 -6.62 -17.05 7.37
N ARG A 142 -7.54 -17.77 8.03
CA ARG A 142 -7.25 -18.50 9.27
C ARG A 142 -6.14 -19.52 9.05
N THR A 143 -6.20 -20.32 7.99
CA THR A 143 -5.14 -21.28 7.64
C THR A 143 -3.78 -20.60 7.50
N ALA A 144 -3.72 -19.44 6.84
CA ALA A 144 -2.48 -18.68 6.70
C ALA A 144 -1.95 -18.13 8.02
N LEU A 145 -2.82 -17.57 8.87
CA LEU A 145 -2.42 -17.09 10.20
C LEU A 145 -1.97 -18.25 11.10
N ASP A 146 -2.67 -19.39 11.09
CA ASP A 146 -2.29 -20.56 11.89
C ASP A 146 -0.94 -21.11 11.41
N ARG A 147 -0.72 -21.16 10.09
CA ARG A 147 0.57 -21.53 9.50
C ARG A 147 1.68 -20.58 9.94
N MET A 148 1.43 -19.27 9.97
CA MET A 148 2.39 -18.25 10.38
C MET A 148 2.99 -18.55 11.76
N TRP A 149 2.20 -19.00 12.73
CA TRP A 149 2.69 -19.35 14.06
C TRP A 149 3.56 -20.61 14.09
N THR A 150 3.33 -21.56 13.17
CA THR A 150 4.14 -22.78 13.09
C THR A 150 5.57 -22.55 12.61
N VAL A 151 5.83 -21.41 11.98
CA VAL A 151 7.15 -21.04 11.43
C VAL A 151 7.79 -19.85 12.17
N GLN A 152 7.17 -19.37 13.26
CA GLN A 152 7.77 -18.34 14.10
C GLN A 152 8.93 -18.94 14.92
N ARG A 153 10.09 -18.27 14.89
CA ARG A 153 11.28 -18.65 15.66
C ARG A 153 11.11 -18.37 17.15
N GLU A 154 11.95 -18.97 17.99
CA GLU A 154 11.99 -18.68 19.43
C GLU A 154 12.35 -17.21 19.74
N THR A 155 13.12 -16.59 18.86
CA THR A 155 13.42 -15.15 18.89
C THR A 155 12.20 -14.27 18.66
N GLY A 156 11.09 -14.83 18.17
CA GLY A 156 9.81 -14.13 17.93
C GLY A 156 9.62 -13.57 16.53
N ASP A 157 10.59 -13.78 15.67
CA ASP A 157 10.60 -13.37 14.27
C ASP A 157 10.50 -14.55 13.30
N TRP A 158 10.59 -14.25 12.00
CA TRP A 158 10.53 -15.20 10.90
C TRP A 158 11.77 -15.06 10.05
N LYS A 159 12.17 -16.13 9.33
CA LYS A 159 13.24 -15.99 8.35
C LYS A 159 12.78 -15.07 7.22
N TRP A 160 13.32 -13.85 7.21
CA TRP A 160 12.97 -12.84 6.22
C TRP A 160 14.00 -12.80 5.09
N PRO A 161 13.59 -12.87 3.80
CA PRO A 161 14.54 -12.82 2.70
C PRO A 161 15.07 -11.40 2.53
N THR A 162 16.25 -11.12 3.08
CA THR A 162 16.95 -9.82 2.95
C THR A 162 17.86 -9.75 1.70
N ARG A 163 18.04 -10.88 1.01
CA ARG A 163 18.95 -10.99 -0.15
C ARG A 163 18.56 -10.13 -1.36
N CYS A 164 17.28 -9.80 -1.52
CA CYS A 164 16.84 -8.92 -2.61
C CYS A 164 17.19 -7.45 -2.33
N GLY A 165 17.31 -7.05 -1.05
CA GLY A 165 17.68 -5.68 -0.67
C GLY A 165 16.68 -4.64 -1.15
N TRP A 166 15.38 -4.94 -1.06
CA TRP A 166 14.29 -4.08 -1.54
C TRP A 166 13.50 -3.49 -0.35
N PRO A 167 14.01 -2.39 0.24
CA PRO A 167 13.34 -1.78 1.37
C PRO A 167 12.01 -1.10 0.98
N PRO A 168 11.08 -0.96 1.94
CA PRO A 168 11.21 -1.41 3.33
C PRO A 168 10.68 -2.84 3.54
N MET A 169 10.03 -3.46 2.54
CA MET A 169 9.33 -4.73 2.75
C MET A 169 10.24 -5.97 2.77
N GLU A 170 11.41 -5.88 2.13
CA GLU A 170 12.38 -6.98 2.01
C GLU A 170 13.74 -6.57 2.57
N SER A 171 13.74 -5.89 3.71
CA SER A 171 14.94 -5.36 4.35
C SER A 171 15.43 -6.18 5.54
N ASP A 172 14.52 -6.58 6.43
CA ASP A 172 14.88 -7.16 7.73
C ASP A 172 13.68 -7.86 8.41
N GLU A 173 13.99 -8.61 9.47
CA GLU A 173 13.00 -9.30 10.30
C GLU A 173 12.07 -8.38 11.10
N HIS A 174 12.49 -7.14 11.39
CA HIS A 174 11.66 -6.21 12.17
C HIS A 174 10.42 -5.78 11.36
N TYR A 175 10.56 -5.58 10.05
CA TYR A 175 9.41 -5.39 9.16
C TYR A 175 8.45 -6.59 9.23
N GLY A 176 8.98 -7.81 9.14
CA GLY A 176 8.18 -9.04 9.21
C GLY A 176 7.42 -9.19 10.53
N VAL A 177 8.08 -8.94 11.65
CA VAL A 177 7.48 -9.01 13.00
C VAL A 177 6.33 -8.02 13.16
N THR A 178 6.55 -6.78 12.73
CA THR A 178 5.52 -5.74 12.82
C THR A 178 4.33 -6.02 11.89
N LEU A 179 4.59 -6.53 10.68
CA LEU A 179 3.53 -6.95 9.75
C LEU A 179 2.70 -8.11 10.30
N ALA A 180 3.34 -9.11 10.95
CA ALA A 180 2.63 -10.22 11.60
C ALA A 180 1.70 -9.73 12.72
N ALA A 181 2.15 -8.75 13.52
CA ALA A 181 1.34 -8.14 14.57
C ALA A 181 0.12 -7.38 14.01
N ILE A 182 0.33 -6.59 12.95
CA ILE A 182 -0.75 -5.88 12.25
C ILE A 182 -1.78 -6.87 11.71
N GLY A 183 -1.33 -7.89 10.97
CA GLY A 183 -2.20 -8.92 10.39
C GLY A 183 -3.04 -9.63 11.44
N THR A 184 -2.39 -10.10 12.50
CA THR A 184 -3.03 -10.81 13.62
C THR A 184 -4.06 -9.95 14.33
N GLY A 185 -3.71 -8.70 14.64
CA GLY A 185 -4.60 -7.79 15.36
C GLY A 185 -5.75 -7.25 14.51
N ALA A 186 -5.57 -7.17 13.18
CA ALA A 186 -6.63 -6.77 12.26
C ALA A 186 -7.61 -7.90 11.93
N ALA A 187 -7.18 -9.16 12.08
CA ALA A 187 -7.97 -10.34 11.74
C ALA A 187 -9.32 -10.37 12.49
N PRO A 188 -10.45 -10.54 11.78
CA PRO A 188 -11.78 -10.57 12.40
C PRO A 188 -12.00 -11.79 13.31
N ASP A 189 -13.20 -11.83 13.90
CA ASP A 189 -13.69 -12.95 14.73
C ASP A 189 -12.75 -13.30 15.89
N ASP A 190 -12.18 -12.26 16.52
CA ASP A 190 -11.34 -12.36 17.71
C ASP A 190 -10.13 -13.29 17.55
N TYR A 191 -9.60 -13.43 16.33
CA TYR A 191 -8.48 -14.34 16.04
C TYR A 191 -7.27 -14.09 16.96
N ALA A 192 -6.95 -12.82 17.24
CA ALA A 192 -5.86 -12.44 18.13
C ALA A 192 -6.00 -13.03 19.55
N LYS A 193 -7.21 -13.41 20.00
CA LYS A 193 -7.46 -14.01 21.33
C LYS A 193 -7.24 -15.52 21.36
N THR A 194 -6.99 -16.18 20.22
CA THR A 194 -6.71 -17.61 20.19
C THR A 194 -5.42 -17.92 20.95
N PRO A 195 -5.27 -19.12 21.56
CA PRO A 195 -4.05 -19.48 22.29
C PRO A 195 -2.77 -19.39 21.45
N ALA A 196 -2.83 -19.80 20.17
CA ALA A 196 -1.70 -19.72 19.26
C ALA A 196 -1.31 -18.26 18.98
N ALA A 197 -2.27 -17.39 18.69
CA ALA A 197 -2.01 -15.98 18.47
C ALA A 197 -1.46 -15.29 19.72
N GLN A 198 -2.00 -15.55 20.91
CA GLN A 198 -1.50 -14.97 22.16
C GLN A 198 -0.05 -15.40 22.45
N ALA A 199 0.27 -16.68 22.26
CA ALA A 199 1.64 -17.18 22.40
C ALA A 199 2.59 -16.51 21.40
N GLY A 200 2.18 -16.39 20.13
CA GLY A 200 2.99 -15.74 19.10
C GLY A 200 3.19 -14.24 19.33
N LEU A 201 2.13 -13.53 19.74
CA LEU A 201 2.18 -12.11 20.11
C LEU A 201 3.07 -11.87 21.35
N ALA A 202 3.14 -12.81 22.30
CA ALA A 202 4.07 -12.71 23.43
C ALA A 202 5.54 -12.77 22.97
N LYS A 203 5.85 -13.65 22.00
CA LYS A 203 7.17 -13.69 21.37
C LYS A 203 7.47 -12.42 20.57
N ILE A 204 6.49 -11.86 19.85
CA ILE A 204 6.65 -10.56 19.16
C ILE A 204 6.99 -9.44 20.15
N ARG A 205 6.29 -9.35 21.28
CA ARG A 205 6.59 -8.33 22.33
C ARG A 205 8.02 -8.48 22.85
N THR A 206 8.47 -9.72 23.04
CA THR A 206 9.85 -10.01 23.46
C THR A 206 10.86 -9.58 22.39
N PHE A 207 10.57 -9.87 21.11
CA PHE A 207 11.41 -9.44 19.99
C PHE A 207 11.55 -7.92 19.95
N LEU A 208 10.44 -7.18 19.96
CA LEU A 208 10.44 -5.71 19.84
C LEU A 208 11.13 -5.03 21.03
N LYS A 209 11.03 -5.62 22.24
CA LYS A 209 11.76 -5.14 23.41
C LYS A 209 13.28 -5.30 23.25
N ASN A 210 13.72 -6.41 22.65
CA ASN A 210 15.13 -6.73 22.49
C ASN A 210 15.75 -6.09 21.24
N ASN A 211 14.92 -5.69 20.27
CA ASN A 211 15.32 -5.14 18.99
C ASN A 211 14.52 -3.85 18.74
N PRO A 212 14.90 -2.72 19.39
CA PRO A 212 14.18 -1.47 19.22
C PRO A 212 14.21 -1.02 17.74
N PRO A 213 13.16 -0.33 17.27
CA PRO A 213 13.07 0.15 15.88
C PRO A 213 14.29 1.00 15.48
N PRO A 214 15.04 0.63 14.43
CA PRO A 214 16.29 1.30 14.08
C PRO A 214 16.09 2.67 13.41
N ASP A 215 14.92 2.92 12.83
CA ASP A 215 14.59 4.14 12.10
C ASP A 215 13.12 4.55 12.27
N LEU A 216 12.76 5.70 11.69
CA LEU A 216 11.44 6.28 11.85
C LEU A 216 10.35 5.48 11.12
N HIS A 217 10.68 4.80 10.02
CA HIS A 217 9.75 3.92 9.33
C HIS A 217 9.41 2.70 10.18
N HIS A 218 10.40 2.05 10.80
CA HIS A 218 10.15 0.96 11.73
C HIS A 218 9.36 1.40 12.96
N LYS A 219 9.67 2.59 13.53
CA LYS A 219 8.85 3.16 14.62
C LYS A 219 7.40 3.34 14.19
N ALA A 220 7.17 3.83 12.97
CA ALA A 220 5.83 4.01 12.41
C ALA A 220 5.10 2.68 12.16
N MET A 221 5.81 1.63 11.74
CA MET A 221 5.25 0.27 11.61
C MET A 221 4.80 -0.27 12.97
N VAL A 222 5.59 -0.10 14.03
CA VAL A 222 5.19 -0.50 15.40
C VAL A 222 4.01 0.34 15.89
N LEU A 223 4.02 1.65 15.63
CA LEU A 223 2.89 2.53 15.95
C LEU A 223 1.61 2.09 15.24
N TRP A 224 1.69 1.66 13.99
CA TRP A 224 0.53 1.09 13.29
C TRP A 224 0.08 -0.23 13.92
N ALA A 225 1.01 -1.13 14.22
CA ALA A 225 0.73 -2.40 14.90
C ALA A 225 0.04 -2.18 16.26
N SER A 226 0.48 -1.17 17.02
CA SER A 226 -0.07 -0.86 18.35
C SER A 226 -1.51 -0.36 18.31
N THR A 227 -2.03 0.03 17.13
CA THR A 227 -3.45 0.35 16.95
C THR A 227 -4.35 -0.89 16.96
N TYR A 228 -3.78 -2.08 16.86
CA TYR A 228 -4.50 -3.35 16.89
C TYR A 228 -4.11 -4.23 18.07
N VAL A 229 -2.84 -4.20 18.47
CA VAL A 229 -2.30 -5.05 19.54
C VAL A 229 -1.81 -4.17 20.68
N SER A 230 -2.36 -4.38 21.88
CA SER A 230 -1.92 -3.66 23.08
C SER A 230 -0.50 -4.07 23.50
N ASP A 231 0.14 -3.16 24.24
CA ASP A 231 1.41 -3.42 24.94
C ASP A 231 2.59 -3.72 23.99
N LEU A 232 2.55 -3.17 22.77
CA LEU A 232 3.71 -3.17 21.86
C LEU A 232 4.65 -1.98 22.13
N ILE A 233 4.08 -0.83 22.47
CA ILE A 233 4.77 0.41 22.83
C ILE A 233 4.03 1.11 23.96
N THR A 234 4.76 1.94 24.71
CA THR A 234 4.23 2.83 25.75
C THR A 234 3.51 4.03 25.16
N ALA A 235 2.71 4.73 25.97
CA ALA A 235 2.04 5.96 25.56
C ALA A 235 3.06 7.08 25.24
N GLU A 236 4.20 7.09 25.92
CA GLU A 236 5.31 8.01 25.71
C GLU A 236 5.97 7.76 24.36
N GLU A 237 6.27 6.50 24.01
CA GLU A 237 6.82 6.11 22.71
C GLU A 237 5.85 6.41 21.57
N GLN A 238 4.55 6.16 21.77
CA GLN A 238 3.51 6.55 20.81
C GLN A 238 3.53 8.06 20.54
N LYS A 239 3.51 8.89 21.59
CA LYS A 239 3.56 10.36 21.46
C LYS A 239 4.85 10.84 20.80
N ALA A 240 5.99 10.23 21.15
CA ALA A 240 7.28 10.56 20.57
C ALA A 240 7.31 10.24 19.07
N CYS A 241 6.86 9.04 18.67
CA CYS A 241 6.79 8.64 17.26
C CYS A 241 5.87 9.56 16.45
N ILE A 242 4.68 9.90 16.96
CA ILE A 242 3.77 10.86 16.31
C ILE A 242 4.46 12.21 16.09
N LYS A 243 5.16 12.72 17.11
CA LYS A 243 5.90 13.99 17.02
C LYS A 243 7.03 13.92 16.00
N GLU A 244 7.82 12.85 15.99
CA GLU A 244 8.91 12.64 15.02
C GLU A 244 8.36 12.57 13.58
N LEU A 245 7.24 11.88 13.36
CA LEU A 245 6.58 11.79 12.06
C LEU A 245 6.10 13.16 11.58
N LEU A 246 5.42 13.93 12.43
CA LEU A 246 4.97 15.29 12.08
C LEU A 246 6.16 16.21 11.76
N ALA A 247 7.26 16.11 12.53
CA ALA A 247 8.47 16.90 12.29
C ALA A 247 9.25 16.50 11.04
N ALA A 248 9.00 15.31 10.47
CA ALA A 248 9.66 14.83 9.26
C ALA A 248 9.06 15.37 7.96
N GLU A 249 7.97 16.15 8.04
CA GLU A 249 7.34 16.81 6.89
C GLU A 249 8.37 17.70 6.16
N ARG A 250 8.29 17.72 4.82
CA ARG A 250 9.13 18.55 3.96
C ARG A 250 8.45 19.90 3.66
N PRO A 251 9.21 20.93 3.25
CA PRO A 251 8.64 22.24 2.89
C PRO A 251 7.55 22.20 1.82
N THR A 252 7.53 21.16 0.98
CA THR A 252 6.50 20.90 -0.05
C THR A 252 5.18 20.41 0.54
N GLY A 253 5.14 20.01 1.81
CA GLY A 253 3.97 19.47 2.51
C GLY A 253 3.89 17.95 2.55
N GLY A 254 4.79 17.23 1.86
CA GLY A 254 4.84 15.77 1.86
C GLY A 254 5.97 15.20 2.73
N TRP A 255 6.17 13.89 2.65
CA TRP A 255 7.27 13.17 3.33
C TRP A 255 8.13 12.42 2.31
N ALA A 256 9.44 12.42 2.55
CA ALA A 256 10.42 11.69 1.75
C ALA A 256 10.64 10.29 2.34
N PHE A 257 10.39 9.23 1.56
CA PHE A 257 10.55 7.85 1.99
C PHE A 257 11.99 7.56 2.47
N SER A 258 12.98 8.04 1.72
CA SER A 258 14.41 7.92 2.02
C SER A 258 14.83 8.52 3.37
N ARG A 259 14.07 9.48 3.90
CA ARG A 259 14.32 10.10 5.21
C ARG A 259 13.71 9.29 6.36
N LEU A 260 12.62 8.58 6.08
CA LEU A 260 11.98 7.68 7.05
C LEU A 260 12.79 6.39 7.21
N TYR A 261 13.38 5.92 6.12
CA TYR A 261 14.10 4.66 6.03
C TYR A 261 15.51 4.90 5.44
N PRO A 262 16.51 5.27 6.26
CA PRO A 262 17.87 5.50 5.79
C PRO A 262 18.48 4.21 5.23
N TRP A 263 18.71 4.17 3.91
CA TRP A 263 19.23 2.99 3.23
C TRP A 263 20.38 3.35 2.29
N SER A 264 21.45 2.56 2.31
CA SER A 264 22.57 2.72 1.39
C SER A 264 22.21 2.15 0.03
N ARG A 265 22.33 2.98 -1.02
CA ARG A 265 22.06 2.54 -2.39
C ARG A 265 23.09 1.50 -2.84
N ALA A 266 22.64 0.49 -3.58
CA ALA A 266 23.53 -0.53 -4.13
C ALA A 266 24.49 0.00 -5.20
N ASP A 267 24.20 1.16 -5.80
CA ASP A 267 25.07 1.84 -6.77
C ASP A 267 26.05 2.84 -6.11
N GLY A 268 26.08 2.93 -4.77
CA GLY A 268 26.98 3.80 -4.01
C GLY A 268 26.64 5.28 -4.10
N LYS A 269 25.55 5.68 -4.76
CA LYS A 269 25.11 7.08 -4.80
C LYS A 269 24.41 7.49 -3.51
N GLU A 270 24.29 8.79 -3.29
CA GLU A 270 23.52 9.34 -2.18
C GLU A 270 22.01 9.22 -2.43
N GLN A 271 21.26 9.09 -1.34
CA GLN A 271 19.81 9.21 -1.37
C GLN A 271 19.39 10.67 -1.52
N ASP A 272 18.28 10.90 -2.21
CA ASP A 272 17.57 12.17 -2.13
C ASP A 272 16.71 12.16 -0.87
N LEU A 273 17.12 12.89 0.16
CA LEU A 273 16.45 12.96 1.47
C LEU A 273 15.39 14.07 1.57
N GLU A 274 15.21 14.82 0.49
CA GLU A 274 14.52 16.11 0.50
C GLU A 274 13.20 16.06 -0.27
N THR A 275 13.16 15.29 -1.36
CA THR A 275 11.98 15.15 -2.22
C THR A 275 10.92 14.26 -1.59
N SER A 276 9.73 14.83 -1.38
CA SER A 276 8.55 14.05 -1.00
C SER A 276 8.12 13.09 -2.10
N ASP A 277 7.60 11.93 -1.71
CA ASP A 277 7.14 10.90 -2.64
C ASP A 277 5.83 10.25 -2.19
N GLY A 278 5.27 9.40 -3.06
CA GLY A 278 4.00 8.72 -2.81
C GLY A 278 4.01 7.81 -1.59
N TYR A 279 5.07 7.03 -1.41
CA TYR A 279 5.19 6.10 -0.28
C TYR A 279 5.38 6.84 1.03
N GLY A 280 6.36 7.73 1.13
CA GLY A 280 6.62 8.48 2.35
C GLY A 280 5.38 9.27 2.79
N THR A 281 4.78 10.03 1.87
CA THR A 281 3.62 10.88 2.18
C THR A 281 2.40 10.04 2.55
N GLY A 282 2.06 9.04 1.73
CA GLY A 282 0.91 8.18 1.99
C GLY A 282 1.05 7.37 3.28
N PHE A 283 2.21 6.76 3.50
CA PHE A 283 2.45 5.92 4.68
C PHE A 283 2.35 6.72 5.97
N VAL A 284 3.02 7.88 6.06
CA VAL A 284 3.03 8.70 7.29
C VAL A 284 1.63 9.20 7.62
N ILE A 285 0.90 9.75 6.64
CA ILE A 285 -0.47 10.23 6.87
C ILE A 285 -1.36 9.08 7.33
N PHE A 286 -1.30 7.93 6.67
CA PHE A 286 -2.10 6.77 7.05
C PHE A 286 -1.82 6.33 8.48
N VAL A 287 -0.55 6.18 8.88
CA VAL A 287 -0.17 5.79 10.25
C VAL A 287 -0.61 6.83 11.27
N LEU A 288 -0.40 8.13 11.02
CA LEU A 288 -0.85 9.20 11.91
C LEU A 288 -2.38 9.18 12.10
N ARG A 289 -3.14 8.97 11.02
CA ARG A 289 -4.60 8.83 11.08
C ARG A 289 -5.03 7.60 11.87
N ARG A 290 -4.36 6.47 11.69
CA ARG A 290 -4.58 5.24 12.47
C ARG A 290 -4.27 5.44 13.96
N ALA A 291 -3.25 6.23 14.28
CA ALA A 291 -2.87 6.58 15.65
C ALA A 291 -3.75 7.66 16.32
N GLY A 292 -4.82 8.12 15.64
CA GLY A 292 -5.79 9.04 16.20
C GLY A 292 -5.50 10.53 15.95
N VAL A 293 -4.45 10.88 15.20
CA VAL A 293 -4.16 12.28 14.85
C VAL A 293 -5.23 12.79 13.88
N PRO A 294 -5.95 13.90 14.16
CA PRO A 294 -7.04 14.38 13.32
C PRO A 294 -6.61 14.75 11.90
N ALA A 295 -7.47 14.53 10.90
CA ALA A 295 -7.19 14.91 9.51
C ALA A 295 -6.95 16.43 9.32
N LYS A 296 -7.44 17.26 10.26
CA LYS A 296 -7.24 18.72 10.27
C LYS A 296 -5.92 19.15 10.89
N GLU A 297 -5.11 18.22 11.40
CA GLU A 297 -3.74 18.51 11.81
C GLU A 297 -2.99 19.20 10.65
N PRO A 298 -2.40 20.39 10.83
CA PRO A 298 -1.84 21.17 9.72
C PRO A 298 -0.90 20.42 8.79
N ALA A 299 -0.03 19.56 9.33
CA ALA A 299 0.87 18.73 8.52
C ALA A 299 0.10 17.72 7.65
N ILE A 300 -0.91 17.05 8.22
CA ILE A 300 -1.75 16.09 7.47
C ILE A 300 -2.53 16.81 6.37
N ALA A 301 -3.10 17.99 6.66
CA ALA A 301 -3.84 18.76 5.67
C ALA A 301 -2.95 19.18 4.48
N ARG A 302 -1.70 19.60 4.74
CA ARG A 302 -0.71 19.89 3.69
C ARG A 302 -0.30 18.63 2.92
N GLY A 303 -0.13 17.50 3.61
CA GLY A 303 0.13 16.21 2.98
C GLY A 303 -0.98 15.74 2.05
N VAL A 304 -2.24 15.91 2.45
CA VAL A 304 -3.40 15.62 1.59
C VAL A 304 -3.42 16.53 0.37
N ALA A 305 -3.13 17.83 0.54
CA ALA A 305 -3.00 18.75 -0.59
C ALA A 305 -1.85 18.34 -1.53
N TRP A 306 -0.71 17.93 -0.97
CA TRP A 306 0.43 17.42 -1.72
C TRP A 306 0.05 16.18 -2.55
N LEU A 307 -0.64 15.19 -1.95
CA LEU A 307 -1.10 14.00 -2.67
C LEU A 307 -2.03 14.38 -3.84
N LYS A 308 -2.97 15.29 -3.63
CA LYS A 308 -3.89 15.73 -4.69
C LYS A 308 -3.17 16.46 -5.83
N SER A 309 -2.11 17.23 -5.55
CA SER A 309 -1.39 17.99 -6.57
C SER A 309 -0.22 17.24 -7.22
N HIS A 310 0.21 16.09 -6.69
CA HIS A 310 1.36 15.31 -7.18
C HIS A 310 0.96 13.93 -7.72
N GLN A 311 -0.32 13.71 -8.02
CA GLN A 311 -0.75 12.54 -8.76
C GLN A 311 -0.24 12.64 -10.21
N ARG A 312 0.30 11.54 -10.75
CA ARG A 312 0.71 11.47 -12.16
C ARG A 312 -0.48 11.25 -13.09
N GLU A 313 -0.33 11.50 -14.40
CA GLU A 313 -1.43 11.35 -15.37
C GLU A 313 -2.06 9.95 -15.40
N SER A 314 -1.27 8.91 -15.14
CA SER A 314 -1.70 7.51 -14.99
C SER A 314 -2.50 7.24 -13.71
N GLY A 315 -2.51 8.16 -12.75
CA GLY A 315 -3.18 8.01 -11.45
C GLY A 315 -2.28 7.55 -10.31
N ARG A 316 -1.03 7.16 -10.59
CA ARG A 316 -0.06 6.73 -9.57
C ARG A 316 0.58 7.91 -8.85
N TRP A 317 1.20 7.63 -7.70
CA TRP A 317 2.23 8.49 -7.11
C TRP A 317 3.59 7.85 -7.29
N PHE A 318 4.48 8.58 -7.95
CA PHE A 318 5.85 8.12 -8.11
C PHE A 318 6.54 8.00 -6.75
N THR A 319 7.30 6.92 -6.58
CA THR A 319 8.19 6.71 -5.45
C THR A 319 9.51 6.17 -5.96
N ARG A 320 10.59 6.90 -5.67
CA ARG A 320 11.94 6.47 -6.05
C ARG A 320 12.35 5.27 -5.20
N SER A 321 12.97 4.28 -5.85
CA SER A 321 13.51 3.11 -5.15
C SER A 321 14.73 3.55 -4.33
N LEU A 322 14.82 3.07 -3.09
CA LEU A 322 16.00 3.31 -2.26
C LEU A 322 17.18 2.42 -2.65
N ASN A 323 16.99 1.40 -3.48
CA ASN A 323 18.08 0.49 -3.85
C ASN A 323 18.96 1.08 -4.97
N LYS A 324 18.34 1.43 -6.11
CA LYS A 324 18.97 2.08 -7.28
C LYS A 324 17.89 2.63 -8.22
N ASP A 325 18.30 3.43 -9.21
CA ASP A 325 17.36 3.99 -10.19
C ASP A 325 17.11 3.00 -11.33
N ASN A 326 16.02 2.24 -11.21
CA ASN A 326 15.56 1.24 -12.17
C ASN A 326 14.01 1.25 -12.25
N GLU A 327 13.36 0.10 -12.08
CA GLU A 327 11.92 -0.11 -12.25
C GLU A 327 11.00 0.66 -11.29
N HIS A 328 11.51 1.11 -10.14
CA HIS A 328 10.76 1.89 -9.15
C HIS A 328 9.40 1.26 -8.73
N PHE A 329 9.32 -0.07 -8.65
CA PHE A 329 8.10 -0.82 -8.28
C PHE A 329 7.48 -0.42 -6.95
N ILE A 330 8.27 0.17 -6.05
CA ILE A 330 7.76 0.76 -4.80
C ILE A 330 6.69 1.84 -5.04
N SER A 331 6.60 2.43 -6.24
CA SER A 331 5.51 3.32 -6.65
C SER A 331 4.12 2.67 -6.59
N HIS A 332 4.05 1.34 -6.72
CA HIS A 332 2.79 0.60 -6.58
C HIS A 332 2.31 0.65 -5.12
N ALA A 333 3.17 0.31 -4.17
CA ALA A 333 2.90 0.46 -2.75
C ALA A 333 2.71 1.93 -2.35
N GLY A 334 3.49 2.85 -2.93
CA GLY A 334 3.34 4.28 -2.70
C GLY A 334 1.95 4.79 -3.09
N THR A 335 1.43 4.31 -4.22
CA THR A 335 0.06 4.61 -4.65
C THR A 335 -0.97 3.97 -3.73
N ALA A 336 -0.75 2.73 -3.28
CA ALA A 336 -1.63 2.05 -2.33
C ALA A 336 -1.73 2.83 -0.99
N TYR A 337 -0.60 3.26 -0.44
CA TYR A 337 -0.57 4.07 0.79
C TYR A 337 -1.16 5.48 0.59
N ALA A 338 -0.92 6.13 -0.56
CA ALA A 338 -1.56 7.40 -0.89
C ALA A 338 -3.10 7.30 -0.89
N VAL A 339 -3.64 6.24 -1.50
CA VAL A 339 -5.08 5.94 -1.50
C VAL A 339 -5.62 5.74 -0.08
N MET A 340 -4.93 4.92 0.75
CA MET A 340 -5.35 4.69 2.13
C MET A 340 -5.29 5.97 2.98
N ALA A 341 -4.28 6.81 2.79
CA ALA A 341 -4.14 8.10 3.46
C ALA A 341 -5.31 9.04 3.15
N LEU A 342 -5.64 9.18 1.86
CA LEU A 342 -6.76 10.00 1.38
C LEU A 342 -8.08 9.50 1.98
N ALA A 343 -8.35 8.19 1.88
CA ALA A 343 -9.55 7.59 2.45
C ALA A 343 -9.65 7.78 3.98
N ALA A 344 -8.53 7.62 4.70
CA ALA A 344 -8.47 7.85 6.15
C ALA A 344 -8.69 9.33 6.55
N CYS A 345 -8.49 10.25 5.63
CA CYS A 345 -8.79 11.68 5.78
C CYS A 345 -10.20 12.07 5.30
N GLY A 346 -10.97 11.12 4.77
CA GLY A 346 -12.32 11.38 4.26
C GLY A 346 -12.36 11.90 2.82
N GLU A 347 -11.24 11.82 2.10
CA GLU A 347 -11.15 12.17 0.68
C GLU A 347 -11.58 10.96 -0.16
N LYS A 348 -12.69 11.09 -0.88
CA LYS A 348 -13.29 10.03 -1.69
C LYS A 348 -13.51 10.48 -3.13
#